data_AF-L9KHT0-F1
#
_entry.id   AF-L9KHT0-F1
#
_cell.length_a   1.000
_cell.length_b   1.000
_cell.length_c   1.000
_cell.angle_alpha   90.00
_cell.angle_beta   90.00
_cell.angle_gamma   90.00
#
_symmetry.space_group_name_H-M   'P 1'
#
loop_
_entity.id
_entity.type
_entity.pdbx_description
1 polymer ?
#
loop_
_entity_poly.entity_id
_entity_poly.type
_entity_poly.pdbx_seq_one_letter_code
_entity_poly.pdbx_strand_id
1 'polypeptide(L)'
;MAHYNFKKITVVPSAKDFIDLTLSKTQRKTPMVIHKHYQVHYIIHFYMRKVKFTQQNYHDRLSQILTDFPKLDDIHPLYADLMNILYDKDHYKLTLGQINIAKNLVDNVAKDYVRLMKYGDSLYRCKQLKRAALGRMCTIIKRQKQSLEYLEQVRQHLSCLPTIDPNTRTLLLCGYPNVGKSSFINKVTRAGVDVQPYAFTTKSLFVGHMDYKYLRWQVVDTPGILDHPLEDRNTIEMQAITALAHLRAAVLYVMDLSEQCGHGLQEQLELFQNIKPLFINKAHYAVQARRSRSVTRKRKREDSVPPSSIARSRSCSRTPCDVSGLRDVKMVKKSKTVMKNAQKKMSRLGKKGEAVRHVFDMKPKHLLSGKRKAGKKDRR
;
A
#
# COMPACT_ATOMS: atom_id res chain seq x y z
N MET A 1 -16.09 -2.59 17.10
CA MET A 1 -16.46 -1.80 15.90
C MET A 1 -15.55 -2.20 14.77
N ALA A 2 -16.07 -2.36 13.55
CA ALA A 2 -15.30 -2.90 12.44
C ALA A 2 -14.18 -1.92 12.03
N HIS A 3 -12.94 -2.21 12.42
CA HIS A 3 -11.79 -1.59 11.77
C HIS A 3 -11.70 -2.12 10.34
N TYR A 4 -11.99 -1.26 9.37
CA TYR A 4 -11.90 -1.60 7.95
C TYR A 4 -10.43 -1.79 7.60
N ASN A 5 -10.02 -3.05 7.45
CA ASN A 5 -8.66 -3.40 7.06
C ASN A 5 -8.66 -4.01 5.66
N PHE A 6 -8.54 -3.14 4.66
CA PHE A 6 -8.52 -3.52 3.25
C PHE A 6 -7.26 -4.32 2.86
N LYS A 7 -6.24 -4.41 3.72
CA LYS A 7 -5.05 -5.24 3.48
C LYS A 7 -5.30 -6.74 3.69
N LYS A 8 -6.42 -7.12 4.32
CA LYS A 8 -6.77 -8.53 4.58
C LYS A 8 -7.42 -9.25 3.38
N ILE A 9 -7.77 -8.52 2.32
CA ILE A 9 -8.44 -9.09 1.15
C ILE A 9 -7.49 -10.06 0.43
N THR A 10 -7.93 -11.29 0.21
CA THR A 10 -7.11 -12.27 -0.48
C THR A 10 -6.90 -11.94 -1.95
N VAL A 11 -5.74 -12.33 -2.48
CA VAL A 11 -5.38 -12.09 -3.89
C VAL A 11 -6.38 -12.77 -4.83
N VAL A 12 -6.91 -12.03 -5.79
CA VAL A 12 -7.86 -12.55 -6.78
C VAL A 12 -7.05 -13.07 -7.96
N PRO A 13 -7.03 -14.39 -8.21
CA PRO A 13 -6.28 -14.96 -9.33
C PRO A 13 -6.92 -14.61 -10.67
N SER A 14 -6.11 -14.59 -11.73
CA SER A 14 -6.64 -14.52 -13.10
C SER A 14 -7.52 -15.75 -13.39
N ALA A 15 -8.45 -15.64 -14.35
CA ALA A 15 -9.32 -16.77 -14.70
C ALA A 15 -8.53 -18.02 -15.12
N LYS A 16 -7.39 -17.85 -15.79
CA LYS A 16 -6.52 -18.96 -16.21
C LYS A 16 -5.86 -19.62 -15.00
N ASP A 17 -5.21 -18.81 -14.16
CA ASP A 17 -4.51 -19.31 -12.97
C ASP A 17 -5.49 -19.96 -11.99
N PHE A 18 -6.72 -19.43 -11.91
CA PHE A 18 -7.76 -20.00 -11.07
C PHE A 18 -8.20 -21.39 -11.53
N ILE A 19 -8.37 -21.58 -12.84
CA ILE A 19 -8.67 -22.89 -13.44
C ILE A 19 -7.52 -23.86 -13.19
N ASP A 20 -6.28 -23.44 -13.48
CA ASP A 20 -5.09 -24.28 -13.35
C ASP A 20 -4.86 -24.70 -11.89
N LEU A 21 -5.03 -23.77 -10.94
CA LEU A 21 -4.94 -24.04 -9.51
C LEU A 21 -5.99 -25.08 -9.06
N THR A 22 -7.23 -24.94 -9.53
CA THR A 22 -8.34 -25.79 -9.10
C THR A 22 -8.26 -27.20 -9.68
N LEU A 23 -7.90 -27.31 -10.97
CA LEU A 23 -7.68 -28.61 -11.62
C LEU A 23 -6.45 -29.33 -11.04
N SER A 24 -5.36 -28.60 -10.78
CA SER A 24 -4.17 -29.13 -10.10
C SER A 24 -4.50 -29.64 -8.70
N LYS A 25 -5.29 -28.90 -7.91
CA LYS A 25 -5.76 -29.36 -6.59
C LYS A 25 -6.61 -30.62 -6.70
N THR A 26 -7.51 -30.67 -7.69
CA THR A 26 -8.37 -31.84 -7.92
C THR A 26 -7.54 -33.08 -8.25
N GLN A 27 -6.52 -32.95 -9.09
CA GLN A 27 -5.64 -34.07 -9.45
C GLN A 27 -4.81 -34.56 -8.25
N ARG A 28 -4.22 -33.66 -7.46
CA ARG A 28 -3.33 -34.00 -6.36
C ARG A 28 -4.06 -34.54 -5.12
N LYS A 29 -5.26 -34.03 -4.82
CA LYS A 29 -5.99 -34.35 -3.57
C LYS A 29 -7.07 -35.42 -3.72
N THR A 30 -7.29 -35.96 -4.92
CA THR A 30 -8.26 -37.06 -5.15
C THR A 30 -7.56 -38.27 -5.76
N PRO A 31 -8.03 -39.51 -5.48
CA PRO A 31 -7.43 -40.72 -6.05
C PRO A 31 -7.41 -40.65 -7.59
N MET A 32 -6.33 -41.13 -8.21
CA MET A 32 -6.12 -40.98 -9.67
C MET A 32 -6.41 -42.23 -10.48
N VAL A 33 -6.14 -43.41 -9.92
CA VAL A 33 -6.23 -44.69 -10.64
C VAL A 33 -7.61 -45.31 -10.44
N ILE A 34 -8.20 -45.78 -11.54
CA ILE A 34 -9.40 -46.62 -11.56
C ILE A 34 -9.34 -47.58 -12.75
N HIS A 35 -9.78 -48.81 -12.54
CA HIS A 35 -9.77 -49.85 -13.58
C HIS A 35 -11.18 -50.20 -14.04
N LYS A 36 -11.29 -50.73 -15.27
CA LYS A 36 -12.58 -51.07 -15.91
C LYS A 36 -13.31 -52.24 -15.23
N HIS A 37 -12.58 -53.13 -14.54
CA HIS A 37 -13.14 -54.33 -13.89
C HIS A 37 -13.80 -54.04 -12.53
N TYR A 38 -13.73 -52.81 -12.02
CA TYR A 38 -14.38 -52.46 -10.75
C TYR A 38 -15.91 -52.42 -10.91
N GLN A 39 -16.62 -52.72 -9.82
CA GLN A 39 -18.08 -52.59 -9.80
C GLN A 39 -18.50 -51.15 -10.13
N VAL A 40 -19.59 -51.01 -10.88
CA VAL A 40 -20.09 -49.73 -11.40
C VAL A 40 -20.27 -48.69 -10.29
N HIS A 41 -20.73 -49.11 -9.10
CA HIS A 41 -20.88 -48.24 -7.94
C HIS A 41 -19.57 -47.51 -7.55
N TYR A 42 -18.43 -48.20 -7.53
CA TYR A 42 -17.13 -47.59 -7.24
C TYR A 42 -16.69 -46.60 -8.33
N ILE A 43 -16.99 -46.93 -9.59
CA ILE A 43 -16.70 -46.06 -10.74
C ILE A 43 -17.50 -44.75 -10.66
N ILE A 44 -18.80 -44.85 -10.38
CA ILE A 44 -19.67 -43.70 -10.18
C ILE A 44 -19.15 -42.84 -9.02
N HIS A 45 -18.89 -43.45 -7.85
CA HIS A 45 -18.43 -42.73 -6.67
C HIS A 45 -17.07 -42.03 -6.91
N PHE A 46 -16.14 -42.68 -7.63
CA PHE A 46 -14.85 -42.12 -7.99
C PHE A 46 -14.98 -40.82 -8.81
N TYR A 47 -15.84 -40.82 -9.85
CA TYR A 47 -16.04 -39.65 -10.69
C TYR A 47 -16.92 -38.57 -10.02
N MET A 48 -17.93 -38.98 -9.25
CA MET A 48 -18.73 -38.07 -8.43
C MET A 48 -17.86 -37.30 -7.44
N ARG A 49 -16.92 -37.98 -6.77
CA ARG A 49 -15.98 -37.34 -5.83
C ARG A 49 -15.14 -36.28 -6.54
N LYS A 50 -14.66 -36.54 -7.76
CA LYS A 50 -13.89 -35.54 -8.52
C LYS A 50 -14.72 -34.30 -8.86
N VAL A 51 -15.95 -34.46 -9.35
CA VAL A 51 -16.82 -33.32 -9.69
C VAL A 51 -17.21 -32.53 -8.44
N LYS A 52 -17.62 -33.19 -7.36
CA LYS A 52 -17.93 -32.51 -6.08
C LYS A 52 -16.71 -31.79 -5.51
N PHE A 53 -15.54 -32.43 -5.54
CA PHE A 53 -14.32 -31.81 -5.04
C PHE A 53 -13.95 -30.55 -5.83
N THR A 54 -14.06 -30.57 -7.16
CA THR A 54 -13.82 -29.37 -7.98
C THR A 54 -14.86 -28.29 -7.69
N GLN A 55 -16.15 -28.63 -7.60
CA GLN A 55 -17.20 -27.67 -7.26
C GLN A 55 -16.94 -27.01 -5.90
N GLN A 56 -16.62 -27.78 -4.86
CA GLN A 56 -16.33 -27.23 -3.54
C GLN A 56 -15.17 -26.22 -3.58
N ASN A 57 -14.07 -26.54 -4.28
CA ASN A 57 -12.94 -25.61 -4.38
C ASN A 57 -13.30 -24.30 -5.11
N TYR A 58 -14.11 -24.37 -6.16
CA TYR A 58 -14.61 -23.16 -6.83
C TYR A 58 -15.56 -22.37 -5.92
N HIS A 59 -16.50 -23.05 -5.27
CA HIS A 59 -17.45 -22.45 -4.35
C HIS A 59 -16.75 -21.73 -3.19
N ASP A 60 -15.81 -22.40 -2.53
CA ASP A 60 -15.05 -21.85 -1.40
C ASP A 60 -14.28 -20.60 -1.82
N ARG A 61 -13.60 -20.66 -2.97
CA ARG A 61 -12.78 -19.53 -3.43
C ARG A 61 -13.61 -18.35 -3.92
N LEU A 62 -14.71 -18.59 -4.63
CA LEU A 62 -15.64 -17.53 -5.04
C LEU A 62 -16.35 -16.92 -3.83
N SER A 63 -16.73 -17.73 -2.85
CA SER A 63 -17.34 -17.25 -1.61
C SER A 63 -16.36 -16.40 -0.81
N GLN A 64 -15.10 -16.83 -0.71
CA GLN A 64 -14.04 -16.04 -0.07
C GLN A 64 -13.87 -14.67 -0.72
N ILE A 65 -13.86 -14.60 -2.05
CA ILE A 65 -13.83 -13.32 -2.77
C ILE A 65 -15.04 -12.46 -2.38
N LEU A 66 -16.26 -13.01 -2.44
CA LEU A 66 -17.47 -12.26 -2.10
C LEU A 66 -17.53 -11.78 -0.64
N THR A 67 -16.91 -12.50 0.30
CA THR A 67 -16.88 -12.13 1.72
C THR A 67 -15.77 -11.16 2.07
N ASP A 68 -14.61 -11.26 1.40
CA ASP A 68 -13.46 -10.41 1.69
C ASP A 68 -13.68 -8.97 1.21
N PHE A 69 -14.42 -8.80 0.11
CA PHE A 69 -14.73 -7.47 -0.44
C PHE A 69 -15.82 -6.75 0.37
N PRO A 70 -15.63 -5.46 0.69
CA PRO A 70 -16.58 -4.70 1.49
C PRO A 70 -17.88 -4.44 0.73
N LYS A 71 -19.01 -4.63 1.40
CA LYS A 71 -20.31 -4.21 0.87
C LYS A 71 -20.48 -2.71 1.02
N LEU A 72 -20.67 -2.01 -0.10
CA LEU A 72 -20.77 -0.55 -0.14
C LEU A 72 -21.97 0.02 0.63
N ASP A 73 -23.02 -0.77 0.83
CA ASP A 73 -24.23 -0.32 1.54
C ASP A 73 -24.10 -0.46 3.07
N ASP A 74 -23.22 -1.35 3.54
CA ASP A 74 -23.01 -1.62 4.97
C ASP A 74 -21.78 -0.88 5.53
N ILE A 75 -20.96 -0.27 4.67
CA ILE A 75 -19.74 0.43 5.06
C ILE A 75 -20.05 1.87 5.51
N HIS A 76 -19.17 2.45 6.32
CA HIS A 76 -19.29 3.85 6.75
C HIS A 76 -19.35 4.79 5.52
N PRO A 77 -20.22 5.84 5.54
CA PRO A 77 -20.38 6.79 4.43
C PRO A 77 -19.07 7.31 3.83
N LEU A 78 -18.09 7.69 4.67
CA LEU A 78 -16.73 8.06 4.24
C LEU A 78 -16.15 7.11 3.18
N TYR A 79 -16.17 5.80 3.46
CA TYR A 79 -15.58 4.81 2.58
C TYR A 79 -16.51 4.45 1.42
N ALA A 80 -17.83 4.52 1.62
CA ALA A 80 -18.81 4.34 0.56
C ALA A 80 -18.65 5.42 -0.53
N ASP A 81 -18.54 6.68 -0.10
CA ASP A 81 -18.33 7.83 -0.99
C ASP A 81 -16.97 7.72 -1.67
N LEU A 82 -15.91 7.42 -0.91
CA LEU A 82 -14.58 7.20 -1.48
C LEU A 82 -14.59 6.09 -2.53
N MET A 83 -15.24 4.96 -2.28
CA MET A 83 -15.34 3.87 -3.25
C MET A 83 -16.20 4.23 -4.46
N ASN A 84 -17.27 5.02 -4.27
CA ASN A 84 -18.10 5.51 -5.36
C ASN A 84 -17.28 6.38 -6.34
N ILE A 85 -16.43 7.25 -5.80
CA ILE A 85 -15.55 8.12 -6.57
C ILE A 85 -14.46 7.31 -7.29
N LEU A 86 -13.90 6.32 -6.60
CA LEU A 86 -12.72 5.59 -7.09
C LEU A 86 -13.03 4.53 -8.12
N TYR A 87 -14.11 3.78 -7.93
CA TYR A 87 -14.32 2.51 -8.60
C TYR A 87 -15.62 2.42 -9.38
N ASP A 88 -16.44 3.48 -9.33
CA ASP A 88 -17.84 3.49 -9.75
C ASP A 88 -18.66 2.43 -8.98
N LYS A 89 -19.58 2.90 -8.15
CA LYS A 89 -20.43 2.03 -7.30
C LYS A 89 -21.18 0.99 -8.14
N ASP A 90 -21.63 1.35 -9.33
CA ASP A 90 -22.45 0.47 -10.15
C ASP A 90 -21.60 -0.62 -10.80
N HIS A 91 -20.45 -0.25 -11.38
CA HIS A 91 -19.54 -1.23 -11.95
C HIS A 91 -18.99 -2.21 -10.90
N TYR A 92 -18.67 -1.71 -9.70
CA TYR A 92 -18.25 -2.54 -8.58
C TYR A 92 -19.31 -3.57 -8.16
N LYS A 93 -20.56 -3.12 -7.96
CA LYS A 93 -21.68 -3.99 -7.57
C LYS A 93 -22.02 -5.01 -8.67
N LEU A 94 -22.05 -4.59 -9.93
CA LEU A 94 -22.30 -5.48 -11.06
C LEU A 94 -21.23 -6.58 -11.13
N THR A 95 -19.97 -6.24 -10.90
CA THR A 95 -18.88 -7.21 -10.95
C THR A 95 -18.99 -8.25 -9.83
N LEU A 96 -19.25 -7.83 -8.59
CA LEU A 96 -19.51 -8.77 -7.48
C LEU A 96 -20.77 -9.62 -7.73
N GLY A 97 -21.80 -9.02 -8.33
CA GLY A 97 -23.00 -9.73 -8.77
C GLY A 97 -22.70 -10.84 -9.78
N GLN A 98 -21.87 -10.56 -10.79
CA GLN A 98 -21.42 -11.55 -11.77
C GLN A 98 -20.67 -12.72 -11.12
N ILE A 99 -19.81 -12.45 -10.13
CA ILE A 99 -19.10 -13.50 -9.36
C ILE A 99 -20.09 -14.36 -8.56
N ASN A 100 -21.12 -13.76 -7.95
CA ASN A 100 -22.14 -14.50 -7.23
C ASN A 100 -23.00 -15.38 -8.16
N ILE A 101 -23.35 -14.88 -9.35
CA ILE A 101 -24.04 -15.67 -10.38
C ILE A 101 -23.15 -16.83 -10.83
N ALA A 102 -21.85 -16.58 -11.07
CA ALA A 102 -20.90 -17.62 -11.47
C ALA A 102 -20.80 -18.73 -10.42
N LYS A 103 -20.75 -18.38 -9.12
CA LYS A 103 -20.78 -19.33 -8.01
C LYS A 103 -22.00 -20.24 -8.08
N ASN A 104 -23.19 -19.66 -8.19
CA ASN A 104 -24.45 -20.41 -8.27
C ASN A 104 -24.52 -21.30 -9.53
N LEU A 105 -24.01 -20.82 -10.66
CA LEU A 105 -23.95 -21.61 -11.90
C LEU A 105 -23.03 -22.83 -11.76
N VAL A 106 -21.86 -22.68 -11.12
CA VAL A 106 -20.95 -23.80 -10.86
C VAL A 106 -21.61 -24.86 -9.95
N ASP A 107 -22.32 -24.42 -8.91
CA ASP A 107 -23.03 -25.31 -7.99
C ASP A 107 -24.16 -26.08 -8.69
N ASN A 108 -24.94 -25.40 -9.54
CA ASN A 108 -26.00 -26.02 -10.33
C ASN A 108 -25.45 -27.04 -11.34
N VAL A 109 -24.39 -26.69 -12.08
CA VAL A 109 -23.73 -27.63 -13.01
C VAL A 109 -23.26 -28.87 -12.26
N ALA A 110 -22.63 -28.72 -11.10
CA ALA A 110 -22.19 -29.87 -10.30
C ALA A 110 -23.37 -30.75 -9.89
N LYS A 111 -24.45 -30.14 -9.39
CA LYS A 111 -25.66 -30.84 -8.92
C LYS A 111 -26.29 -31.68 -10.03
N ASP A 112 -26.43 -31.12 -11.23
CA ASP A 112 -27.01 -31.83 -12.37
C ASP A 112 -26.13 -32.96 -12.86
N TYR A 113 -24.81 -32.74 -12.99
CA TYR A 113 -23.90 -33.79 -13.42
C TYR A 113 -23.75 -34.92 -12.40
N VAL A 114 -23.78 -34.60 -11.10
CA VAL A 114 -23.80 -35.60 -10.05
C VAL A 114 -25.09 -36.42 -10.11
N ARG A 115 -26.24 -35.80 -10.41
CA ARG A 115 -27.51 -36.52 -10.62
C ARG A 115 -27.44 -37.44 -11.84
N LEU A 116 -26.89 -36.96 -12.96
CA LEU A 116 -26.73 -37.74 -14.19
C LEU A 116 -25.76 -38.92 -14.03
N MET A 117 -24.67 -38.75 -13.26
CA MET A 117 -23.69 -39.82 -13.03
C MET A 117 -24.23 -41.02 -12.26
N LYS A 118 -25.33 -40.86 -11.48
CA LYS A 118 -25.96 -41.98 -10.77
C LYS A 118 -26.46 -43.08 -11.73
N TYR A 119 -26.80 -42.70 -12.97
CA TYR A 119 -27.27 -43.60 -14.02
C TYR A 119 -26.16 -43.99 -15.00
N GLY A 120 -24.89 -43.82 -14.62
CA GLY A 120 -23.75 -44.22 -15.44
C GLY A 120 -23.59 -45.74 -15.49
N ASP A 121 -23.65 -46.31 -16.70
CA ASP A 121 -23.52 -47.76 -16.96
C ASP A 121 -22.07 -48.24 -17.10
N SER A 122 -21.16 -47.35 -17.47
CA SER A 122 -19.81 -47.70 -17.93
C SER A 122 -18.77 -46.67 -17.50
N LEU A 123 -17.52 -47.13 -17.39
CA LEU A 123 -16.37 -46.26 -17.13
C LEU A 123 -16.24 -45.15 -18.18
N TYR A 124 -16.51 -45.48 -19.45
CA TYR A 124 -16.44 -44.52 -20.55
C TYR A 124 -17.47 -43.40 -20.38
N ARG A 125 -18.74 -43.75 -20.14
CA ARG A 125 -19.82 -42.78 -19.93
C ARG A 125 -19.56 -41.89 -18.71
N CYS A 126 -19.12 -42.47 -17.59
CA CYS A 126 -18.77 -41.70 -16.39
C CYS A 126 -17.57 -40.76 -16.63
N LYS A 127 -16.54 -41.22 -17.37
CA LYS A 127 -15.38 -40.40 -17.73
C LYS A 127 -15.78 -39.22 -18.63
N GLN A 128 -16.68 -39.43 -19.59
CA GLN A 128 -17.24 -38.38 -20.44
C GLN A 128 -18.05 -37.35 -19.63
N LEU A 129 -18.97 -37.80 -18.78
CA LEU A 129 -19.75 -36.93 -17.91
C LEU A 129 -18.86 -36.07 -17.01
N LYS A 130 -17.81 -36.66 -16.42
CA LYS A 130 -16.83 -35.92 -15.63
C LYS A 130 -16.07 -34.88 -16.48
N ARG A 131 -15.63 -35.22 -17.70
CA ARG A 131 -14.95 -34.25 -18.59
C ARG A 131 -15.87 -33.09 -18.94
N ALA A 132 -17.13 -33.38 -19.26
CA ALA A 132 -18.12 -32.38 -19.62
C ALA A 132 -18.48 -31.47 -18.43
N ALA A 133 -18.62 -32.03 -17.23
CA ALA A 133 -18.87 -31.28 -15.99
C ALA A 133 -17.73 -30.28 -15.70
N LEU A 134 -16.49 -30.78 -15.64
CA LEU A 134 -15.31 -29.94 -15.38
C LEU A 134 -15.11 -28.89 -16.48
N GLY A 135 -15.33 -29.28 -17.75
CA GLY A 135 -15.26 -28.36 -18.88
C GLY A 135 -16.26 -27.22 -18.75
N ARG A 136 -17.53 -27.50 -18.43
CA ARG A 136 -18.55 -26.46 -18.22
C ARG A 136 -18.21 -25.53 -17.06
N MET A 137 -17.71 -26.06 -15.95
CA MET A 137 -17.25 -25.24 -14.81
C MET A 137 -16.10 -24.31 -15.21
N CYS A 138 -15.10 -24.83 -15.92
CA CYS A 138 -13.98 -24.01 -16.41
C CYS A 138 -14.45 -22.94 -17.41
N THR A 139 -15.41 -23.27 -18.29
CA THR A 139 -15.98 -22.29 -19.23
C THR A 139 -16.74 -21.18 -18.52
N ILE A 140 -17.47 -21.50 -17.44
CA ILE A 140 -18.08 -20.47 -16.58
C ILE A 140 -16.98 -19.53 -16.11
N ILE A 141 -15.98 -20.02 -15.35
CA ILE A 141 -14.90 -19.18 -14.79
C ILE A 141 -14.15 -18.37 -15.86
N LYS A 142 -13.90 -18.97 -17.03
CA LYS A 142 -13.24 -18.29 -18.15
C LYS A 142 -14.05 -17.09 -18.67
N ARG A 143 -15.39 -17.14 -18.58
CA ARG A 143 -16.27 -16.04 -18.97
C ARG A 143 -16.15 -14.84 -18.04
N GLN A 144 -15.82 -15.02 -16.76
CA GLN A 144 -15.60 -13.91 -15.80
C GLN A 144 -14.16 -13.37 -15.79
N LYS A 145 -13.43 -13.48 -16.91
CA LYS A 145 -12.05 -12.99 -17.00
C LYS A 145 -11.94 -11.50 -16.63
N GLN A 146 -12.77 -10.65 -17.25
CA GLN A 146 -12.75 -9.21 -17.03
C GLN A 146 -13.10 -8.84 -15.58
N SER A 147 -14.11 -9.51 -15.02
CA SER A 147 -14.58 -9.32 -13.64
C SER A 147 -13.47 -9.61 -12.62
N LEU A 148 -12.73 -10.72 -12.78
CA LEU A 148 -11.64 -11.10 -11.89
C LEU A 148 -10.44 -10.17 -12.00
N GLU A 149 -10.13 -9.70 -13.22
CA GLU A 149 -9.04 -8.76 -13.46
C GLU A 149 -9.33 -7.39 -12.85
N TYR A 150 -10.55 -6.88 -13.02
CA TYR A 150 -11.00 -5.64 -12.37
C TYR A 150 -10.94 -5.77 -10.85
N LEU A 151 -11.47 -6.87 -10.26
CA LEU A 151 -11.43 -7.05 -8.81
C LEU A 151 -10.00 -7.11 -8.26
N GLU A 152 -9.05 -7.71 -8.99
CA GLU A 152 -7.65 -7.70 -8.56
C GLU A 152 -7.04 -6.29 -8.61
N GLN A 153 -7.36 -5.48 -9.63
CA GLN A 153 -6.94 -4.08 -9.69
C GLN A 153 -7.53 -3.27 -8.53
N VAL A 154 -8.83 -3.43 -8.25
CA VAL A 154 -9.50 -2.80 -7.12
C VAL A 154 -8.86 -3.23 -5.80
N ARG A 155 -8.57 -4.52 -5.61
CA ARG A 155 -7.90 -5.03 -4.41
C ARG A 155 -6.53 -4.40 -4.20
N GLN A 156 -5.71 -4.34 -5.25
CA GLN A 156 -4.38 -3.72 -5.18
C GLN A 156 -4.49 -2.25 -4.77
N HIS A 157 -5.42 -1.51 -5.37
CA HIS A 157 -5.63 -0.10 -5.02
C HIS A 157 -6.22 0.07 -3.61
N LEU A 158 -7.16 -0.78 -3.19
CA LEU A 158 -7.74 -0.75 -1.83
C LEU A 158 -6.70 -1.07 -0.75
N SER A 159 -5.72 -1.94 -1.06
CA SER A 159 -4.65 -2.28 -0.11
C SER A 159 -3.73 -1.09 0.23
N CYS A 160 -3.73 -0.08 -0.65
CA CYS A 160 -3.00 1.16 -0.51
C CYS A 160 -3.73 2.18 0.38
N LEU A 161 -5.06 2.11 0.48
CA LEU A 161 -5.86 3.10 1.21
C LEU A 161 -5.52 3.16 2.70
N PRO A 162 -5.54 4.37 3.28
CA PRO A 162 -5.27 4.53 4.68
C PRO A 162 -6.37 3.92 5.57
N THR A 163 -5.96 3.30 6.67
CA THR A 163 -6.87 2.84 7.71
C THR A 163 -7.21 4.02 8.62
N ILE A 164 -8.33 4.69 8.32
CA ILE A 164 -8.89 5.80 9.08
C ILE A 164 -10.13 5.28 9.80
N ASP A 165 -10.22 5.51 11.11
CA ASP A 165 -11.44 5.17 11.84
C ASP A 165 -12.34 6.41 11.93
N PRO A 166 -13.44 6.47 11.16
CA PRO A 166 -14.29 7.65 11.08
C PRO A 166 -15.01 7.98 12.39
N ASN A 167 -15.15 7.02 13.29
CA ASN A 167 -15.82 7.20 14.57
C ASN A 167 -14.85 7.69 15.66
N THR A 168 -13.55 7.66 15.39
CA THR A 168 -12.54 8.11 16.35
C THR A 168 -12.30 9.61 16.26
N ARG A 169 -11.74 10.16 17.34
CA ARG A 169 -11.40 11.57 17.44
C ARG A 169 -10.28 11.88 16.46
N THR A 170 -10.62 12.63 15.42
CA THR A 170 -9.69 12.95 14.34
C THR A 170 -9.33 14.44 14.37
N LEU A 171 -8.07 14.77 14.11
CA LEU A 171 -7.55 16.11 13.91
C LEU A 171 -7.04 16.20 12.46
N LEU A 172 -7.70 16.99 11.62
CA LEU A 172 -7.33 17.21 10.23
C LEU A 172 -6.41 18.43 10.11
N LEU A 173 -5.27 18.30 9.43
CA LEU A 173 -4.34 19.39 9.18
C LEU A 173 -4.50 19.94 7.75
N CYS A 174 -4.83 21.22 7.64
CA CYS A 174 -5.12 21.91 6.39
C CYS A 174 -4.16 23.09 6.17
N GLY A 175 -3.95 23.51 4.92
CA GLY A 175 -3.10 24.65 4.55
C GLY A 175 -2.18 24.35 3.37
N TYR A 176 -1.45 25.34 2.90
CA TYR A 176 -0.55 25.24 1.74
C TYR A 176 0.58 24.21 1.93
N PRO A 177 1.24 23.75 0.85
CA PRO A 177 2.42 22.91 0.96
C PRO A 177 3.54 23.64 1.73
N ASN A 178 4.46 22.92 2.36
CA ASN A 178 5.64 23.48 3.04
C ASN A 178 5.39 24.42 4.24
N VAL A 179 4.15 24.73 4.63
CA VAL A 179 3.82 25.54 5.83
C VAL A 179 4.20 24.87 7.16
N GLY A 180 4.56 23.58 7.13
CA GLY A 180 5.03 22.83 8.30
C GLY A 180 4.04 21.81 8.87
N LYS A 181 2.96 21.46 8.15
CA LYS A 181 1.97 20.44 8.58
C LYS A 181 2.60 19.11 9.01
N SER A 182 3.42 18.50 8.15
CA SER A 182 4.07 17.23 8.46
C SER A 182 5.10 17.35 9.59
N SER A 183 5.73 18.53 9.75
CA SER A 183 6.60 18.84 10.90
C SER A 183 5.81 18.89 12.22
N PHE A 184 4.58 19.44 12.18
CA PHE A 184 3.67 19.43 13.32
C PHE A 184 3.27 18.01 13.70
N ILE A 185 2.91 17.15 12.74
CA ILE A 185 2.59 15.74 13.00
C ILE A 185 3.75 15.02 13.68
N ASN A 186 4.96 15.16 13.14
CA ASN A 186 6.15 14.49 13.70
C ASN A 186 6.46 14.91 15.15
N LYS A 187 6.09 16.14 15.54
CA LYS A 187 6.29 16.63 16.91
C LYS A 187 5.18 16.20 17.87
N VAL A 188 3.96 16.09 17.37
CA VAL A 188 2.77 15.83 18.19
C VAL A 188 2.52 14.33 18.37
N THR A 189 2.88 13.52 17.38
CA THR A 189 2.67 12.07 17.38
C THR A 189 3.92 11.34 17.86
N ARG A 190 3.74 10.20 18.56
CA ARG A 190 4.85 9.37 19.01
C ARG A 190 5.37 8.56 17.81
N ALA A 191 6.38 9.10 17.14
CA ALA A 191 7.25 8.54 16.10
C ALA A 191 6.81 7.25 15.35
N GLY A 192 6.75 7.40 14.03
CA GLY A 192 6.43 6.36 13.05
C GLY A 192 5.25 6.79 12.20
N VAL A 193 5.33 7.95 11.54
CA VAL A 193 4.24 8.42 10.69
C VAL A 193 4.09 7.45 9.55
N ASP A 194 3.05 6.62 9.62
CA ASP A 194 2.75 5.67 8.58
C ASP A 194 2.29 6.44 7.34
N VAL A 195 3.13 6.33 6.31
CA VAL A 195 2.91 6.97 5.03
C VAL A 195 1.93 6.12 4.25
N GLN A 196 0.71 6.61 4.03
CA GLN A 196 -0.33 5.86 3.35
C GLN A 196 -0.75 6.61 2.07
N PRO A 197 -0.62 6.01 0.87
CA PRO A 197 -1.07 6.66 -0.36
C PRO A 197 -2.59 6.90 -0.30
N TYR A 198 -3.01 8.13 -0.61
CA TYR A 198 -4.41 8.45 -0.82
C TYR A 198 -4.68 8.58 -2.32
N ALA A 199 -5.90 8.28 -2.72
CA ALA A 199 -6.23 8.30 -4.13
C ALA A 199 -6.28 9.73 -4.67
N PHE A 200 -5.78 9.93 -5.89
CA PHE A 200 -5.71 11.21 -6.61
C PHE A 200 -4.78 12.26 -6.02
N THR A 201 -4.14 12.00 -4.89
CA THR A 201 -3.06 12.84 -4.38
C THR A 201 -1.72 12.35 -4.92
N THR A 202 -0.90 13.27 -5.44
CA THR A 202 0.52 12.98 -5.78
C THR A 202 1.37 12.69 -4.54
N LYS A 203 0.85 13.00 -3.35
CA LYS A 203 1.49 12.80 -2.05
C LYS A 203 0.62 11.92 -1.16
N SER A 204 1.22 10.96 -0.51
CA SER A 204 0.56 10.11 0.48
C SER A 204 -0.02 10.91 1.66
N LEU A 205 -1.22 10.54 2.09
CA LEU A 205 -1.87 11.02 3.29
C LEU A 205 -1.17 10.40 4.51
N PHE A 206 -0.69 11.25 5.40
CA PHE A 206 0.02 10.81 6.59
C PHE A 206 -0.98 10.67 7.73
N VAL A 207 -1.08 9.47 8.30
CA VAL A 207 -1.88 9.22 9.49
C VAL A 207 -0.94 8.99 10.66
N GLY A 208 -1.07 9.83 11.68
CA GLY A 208 -0.36 9.67 12.93
C GLY A 208 -1.32 9.46 14.10
N HIS A 209 -0.85 8.79 15.14
CA HIS A 209 -1.61 8.60 16.37
C HIS A 209 -0.94 9.36 17.51
N MET A 210 -1.76 10.02 18.33
CA MET A 210 -1.31 10.65 19.57
C MET A 210 -2.25 10.29 20.71
N ASP A 211 -1.71 10.22 21.92
CA ASP A 211 -2.51 10.02 23.13
C ASP A 211 -2.52 11.33 23.93
N TYR A 212 -3.71 11.86 24.20
CA TYR A 212 -3.93 13.09 24.97
C TYR A 212 -5.09 12.89 25.94
N LYS A 213 -4.87 13.21 27.23
CA LYS A 213 -5.85 12.99 28.32
C LYS A 213 -6.39 11.54 28.35
N TYR A 214 -5.51 10.55 28.21
CA TYR A 214 -5.86 9.12 28.14
C TYR A 214 -6.81 8.74 27.00
N LEU A 215 -7.02 9.64 26.04
CA LEU A 215 -7.80 9.40 24.83
C LEU A 215 -6.84 9.29 23.65
N ARG A 216 -7.10 8.33 22.77
CA ARG A 216 -6.39 8.20 21.50
C ARG A 216 -7.01 9.14 20.49
N TRP A 217 -6.15 9.90 19.83
CA TRP A 217 -6.48 10.80 18.73
C TRP A 217 -5.77 10.35 17.47
N GLN A 218 -6.46 10.49 16.35
CA GLN A 218 -5.91 10.33 15.02
C GLN A 218 -5.59 11.72 14.47
N VAL A 219 -4.38 11.92 13.97
CA VAL A 219 -3.96 13.15 13.28
C VAL A 219 -3.76 12.80 11.80
N VAL A 220 -4.42 13.54 10.91
CA VAL A 220 -4.44 13.27 9.48
C VAL A 220 -3.88 14.49 8.74
N ASP A 221 -2.78 14.31 8.00
CA ASP A 221 -2.25 15.30 7.05
C ASP A 221 -2.99 15.19 5.73
N THR A 222 -3.48 16.28 5.16
CA THR A 222 -4.16 16.25 3.86
C THR A 222 -3.35 16.98 2.76
N PRO A 223 -2.14 16.51 2.39
CA PRO A 223 -1.38 17.10 1.29
C PRO A 223 -2.07 16.79 -0.05
N GLY A 224 -2.12 17.74 -0.97
CA GLY A 224 -2.78 17.63 -2.26
C GLY A 224 -4.31 17.76 -2.23
N ILE A 225 -4.94 17.76 -1.05
CA ILE A 225 -6.40 17.76 -0.91
C ILE A 225 -6.91 19.08 -0.34
N LEU A 226 -6.13 19.85 0.40
CA LEU A 226 -6.57 21.12 1.01
C LEU A 226 -5.49 22.20 0.91
N ASP A 227 -4.72 22.17 -0.17
CA ASP A 227 -3.54 23.00 -0.40
C ASP A 227 -3.55 23.76 -1.74
N HIS A 228 -4.62 23.64 -2.52
CA HIS A 228 -4.89 24.40 -3.75
C HIS A 228 -6.32 24.95 -3.75
N PRO A 229 -6.61 26.02 -4.53
CA PRO A 229 -7.97 26.52 -4.74
C PRO A 229 -8.93 25.40 -5.19
N LEU A 230 -10.24 25.59 -4.95
CA LEU A 230 -11.25 24.58 -5.28
C LEU A 230 -11.55 24.50 -6.79
N GLU A 231 -11.29 25.58 -7.53
CA GLU A 231 -11.63 25.74 -8.95
C GLU A 231 -10.71 24.94 -9.88
N ASP A 232 -9.44 24.77 -9.50
CA ASP A 232 -8.43 24.07 -10.30
C ASP A 232 -8.50 22.53 -10.17
N ARG A 233 -9.51 22.00 -9.48
CA ARG A 233 -9.54 20.61 -9.05
C ARG A 233 -10.45 19.75 -9.91
N ASN A 234 -10.00 18.53 -10.13
CA ASN A 234 -10.82 17.53 -10.77
C ASN A 234 -12.05 17.19 -9.91
N THR A 235 -13.16 16.85 -10.56
CA THR A 235 -14.40 16.39 -9.92
C THR A 235 -14.15 15.30 -8.86
N ILE A 236 -13.21 14.42 -9.17
CA ILE A 236 -12.75 13.33 -8.34
C ILE A 236 -12.07 13.83 -7.04
N GLU A 237 -11.17 14.82 -7.15
CA GLU A 237 -10.49 15.41 -5.98
C GLU A 237 -11.50 16.15 -5.10
N MET A 238 -12.43 16.88 -5.72
CA MET A 238 -13.51 17.58 -5.02
C MET A 238 -14.37 16.60 -4.21
N GLN A 239 -14.77 15.47 -4.82
CA GLN A 239 -15.54 14.46 -4.10
C GLN A 239 -14.73 13.82 -2.97
N ALA A 240 -13.41 13.66 -3.13
CA ALA A 240 -12.55 13.16 -2.07
C ALA A 240 -12.42 14.14 -0.89
N ILE A 241 -12.42 15.45 -1.16
CA ILE A 241 -12.53 16.50 -0.13
C ILE A 241 -13.88 16.37 0.60
N THR A 242 -14.98 16.22 -0.15
CA THR A 242 -16.32 16.05 0.42
C THR A 242 -16.40 14.81 1.31
N ALA A 243 -15.76 13.70 0.92
CA ALA A 243 -15.67 12.52 1.78
C ALA A 243 -14.92 12.83 3.10
N LEU A 244 -13.78 13.53 3.04
CA LEU A 244 -13.07 13.99 4.24
C LEU A 244 -13.87 15.02 5.07
N ALA A 245 -14.75 15.79 4.43
CA ALA A 245 -15.67 16.68 5.10
C ALA A 245 -16.72 15.92 5.93
N HIS A 246 -17.02 14.66 5.64
CA HIS A 246 -17.90 13.83 6.47
C HIS A 246 -17.22 13.25 7.73
N LEU A 247 -15.89 13.33 7.86
CA LEU A 247 -15.19 12.88 9.08
C LEU A 247 -15.55 13.77 10.28
N ARG A 248 -15.97 13.20 11.41
CA ARG A 248 -16.12 13.97 12.65
C ARG A 248 -14.74 14.33 13.22
N ALA A 249 -14.21 15.47 12.79
CA ALA A 249 -12.85 15.89 13.09
C ALA A 249 -12.78 17.35 13.57
N ALA A 250 -11.79 17.64 14.41
CA ALA A 250 -11.33 19.02 14.59
C ALA A 250 -10.45 19.40 13.40
N VAL A 251 -10.60 20.61 12.87
CA VAL A 251 -9.83 21.07 11.73
C VAL A 251 -8.83 22.12 12.19
N LEU A 252 -7.56 21.90 11.87
CA LEU A 252 -6.44 22.79 12.16
C LEU A 252 -5.90 23.38 10.86
N TYR A 253 -6.09 24.68 10.67
CA TYR A 253 -5.51 25.40 9.54
C TYR A 253 -4.14 25.96 9.92
N VAL A 254 -3.12 25.60 9.14
CA VAL A 254 -1.72 26.00 9.35
C VAL A 254 -1.34 27.07 8.33
N MET A 255 -1.01 28.26 8.84
CA MET A 255 -0.62 29.42 8.05
C MET A 255 0.87 29.75 8.27
N ASP A 256 1.60 30.06 7.19
CA ASP A 256 2.99 30.50 7.26
C ASP A 256 3.07 32.03 7.15
N LEU A 257 3.28 32.69 8.29
CA LEU A 257 3.47 34.14 8.37
C LEU A 257 4.79 34.63 7.75
N SER A 258 5.72 33.72 7.45
CA SER A 258 7.00 34.09 6.82
C SER A 258 6.96 34.12 5.30
N GLU A 259 5.86 33.65 4.69
CA GLU A 259 5.67 33.55 3.23
C GLU A 259 6.73 32.70 2.51
N GLN A 260 7.48 31.88 3.26
CA GLN A 260 8.55 31.03 2.73
C GLN A 260 8.01 29.75 2.08
N CYS A 261 6.72 29.46 2.22
CA CYS A 261 6.04 28.37 1.56
C CYS A 261 5.84 28.59 0.05
N GLY A 262 6.12 29.79 -0.46
CA GLY A 262 5.96 30.16 -1.88
C GLY A 262 4.60 30.80 -2.21
N HIS A 263 3.81 31.14 -1.19
CA HIS A 263 2.47 31.75 -1.31
C HIS A 263 2.35 32.91 -0.34
N GLY A 264 1.80 34.04 -0.80
CA GLY A 264 1.58 35.24 0.02
C GLY A 264 0.48 35.03 1.07
N LEU A 265 0.44 35.89 2.09
CA LEU A 265 -0.58 35.84 3.14
C LEU A 265 -2.02 35.94 2.59
N GLN A 266 -2.22 36.70 1.51
CA GLN A 266 -3.54 36.90 0.89
C GLN A 266 -4.08 35.62 0.26
N GLU A 267 -3.27 34.93 -0.55
CA GLU A 267 -3.61 33.60 -1.11
C GLU A 267 -3.92 32.59 0.01
N GLN A 268 -3.13 32.62 1.10
CA GLN A 268 -3.37 31.79 2.28
C GLN A 268 -4.71 32.08 2.98
N LEU A 269 -5.18 33.33 2.96
CA LEU A 269 -6.48 33.71 3.51
C LEU A 269 -7.63 33.32 2.58
N GLU A 270 -7.46 33.48 1.26
CA GLU A 270 -8.43 33.06 0.26
C GLU A 270 -8.70 31.56 0.33
N LEU A 271 -7.64 30.74 0.41
CA LEU A 271 -7.78 29.29 0.60
C LEU A 271 -8.57 28.96 1.87
N PHE A 272 -8.28 29.65 2.99
CA PHE A 272 -9.02 29.46 4.24
C PHE A 272 -10.50 29.81 4.09
N GLN A 273 -10.82 30.92 3.43
CA GLN A 273 -12.20 31.34 3.19
C GLN A 273 -12.95 30.37 2.28
N ASN A 274 -12.30 29.83 1.26
CA ASN A 274 -12.88 28.86 0.33
C ASN A 274 -13.16 27.50 1.00
N ILE A 275 -12.31 27.09 1.94
CA ILE A 275 -12.44 25.80 2.63
C ILE A 275 -13.39 25.88 3.82
N LYS A 276 -13.54 27.05 4.46
CA LYS A 276 -14.37 27.26 5.64
C LYS A 276 -15.82 26.73 5.50
N PRO A 277 -16.53 26.92 4.36
CA PRO A 277 -17.87 26.39 4.15
C PRO A 277 -17.99 24.87 4.29
N LEU A 278 -16.94 24.13 3.88
CA LEU A 278 -16.92 22.67 3.92
C LEU A 278 -16.90 22.11 5.36
N PHE A 279 -16.65 22.97 6.35
CA PHE A 279 -16.45 22.57 7.74
C PHE A 279 -17.39 23.26 8.74
N ILE A 280 -18.46 23.93 8.28
CA ILE A 280 -19.39 24.74 9.11
C ILE A 280 -19.94 24.00 10.35
N ASN A 281 -20.02 22.67 10.32
CA ASN A 281 -20.49 21.85 11.45
C ASN A 281 -19.36 21.27 12.34
N LYS A 282 -18.11 21.73 12.19
CA LYS A 282 -16.93 21.24 12.95
C LYS A 282 -16.25 22.39 13.69
N ALA A 283 -15.75 22.13 14.90
CA ALA A 283 -15.02 23.14 15.69
C ALA A 283 -13.72 23.56 14.97
N HIS A 284 -13.58 24.85 14.67
CA HIS A 284 -12.43 25.44 14.00
C HIS A 284 -11.41 25.97 15.01
N TYR A 285 -10.13 25.65 14.85
CA TYR A 285 -9.04 26.33 15.55
C TYR A 285 -7.95 26.70 14.54
N ALA A 286 -7.74 28.00 14.30
CA ALA A 286 -6.57 28.48 13.57
C ALA A 286 -5.38 28.52 14.54
N VAL A 287 -4.33 27.74 14.29
CA VAL A 287 -3.12 27.78 15.11
C VAL A 287 -2.02 28.52 14.38
N GLN A 288 -1.50 29.54 15.04
CA GLN A 288 -0.39 30.36 14.57
C GLN A 288 0.90 29.52 14.55
N ALA A 289 1.30 29.03 13.37
CA ALA A 289 2.56 28.32 13.21
C ALA A 289 3.72 29.32 13.16
N ARG A 290 4.24 29.69 14.33
CA ARG A 290 5.59 30.27 14.37
C ARG A 290 6.56 29.14 14.03
N ARG A 291 7.41 29.32 13.01
CA ARG A 291 8.68 28.58 12.95
C ARG A 291 9.37 28.86 14.29
N SER A 292 9.37 27.86 15.17
CA SER A 292 10.15 27.92 16.39
C SER A 292 11.60 28.01 15.96
N ARG A 293 12.14 29.23 15.86
CA ARG A 293 13.57 29.46 16.02
C ARG A 293 13.92 28.73 17.31
N SER A 294 14.90 27.84 17.26
CA SER A 294 15.49 27.26 18.46
C SER A 294 15.97 28.43 19.33
N VAL A 295 15.16 28.87 20.28
CA VAL A 295 15.58 29.86 21.27
C VAL A 295 16.46 29.09 22.23
N THR A 296 17.75 29.07 21.96
CA THR A 296 18.74 28.86 23.02
C THR A 296 18.50 29.95 24.06
N ARG A 297 17.79 29.59 25.14
CA ARG A 297 17.72 30.40 26.35
C ARG A 297 19.16 30.62 26.83
N LYS A 298 19.72 31.81 26.61
CA LYS A 298 20.87 32.27 27.40
C LYS A 298 20.36 32.39 28.83
N ARG A 299 20.79 31.46 29.70
CA ARG A 299 20.64 31.63 31.16
C ARG A 299 21.28 32.97 31.52
N LYS A 300 20.52 33.86 32.18
CA LYS A 300 21.09 34.96 32.96
C LYS A 300 21.98 34.30 34.02
N ARG A 301 23.28 34.59 33.99
CA ARG A 301 24.16 34.28 35.12
C ARG A 301 23.85 35.31 36.20
N GLU A 302 23.56 34.85 37.41
CA GLU A 302 23.65 35.68 38.59
C GLU A 302 25.14 35.93 38.91
N ASP A 303 25.43 37.08 39.51
CA ASP A 303 26.78 37.48 39.87
C ASP A 303 27.35 36.51 40.92
N SER A 304 28.54 35.97 40.62
CA SER A 304 29.17 34.95 41.45
C SER A 304 30.07 35.62 42.48
N VAL A 305 29.82 35.34 43.77
CA VAL A 305 30.73 35.66 44.88
C VAL A 305 32.05 34.90 44.67
N PRO A 306 33.22 35.55 44.82
CA PRO A 306 34.50 34.89 44.57
C PRO A 306 34.83 33.90 45.71
N PRO A 307 35.28 32.67 45.41
CA PRO A 307 35.72 31.74 46.43
C PRO A 307 37.13 32.07 46.90
N SER A 308 37.33 32.02 48.22
CA SER A 308 38.61 32.10 48.90
C SER A 308 39.35 30.77 48.83
N SER A 309 39.98 30.45 47.71
CA SER A 309 41.16 29.56 47.71
C SER A 309 41.80 29.48 46.33
N ILE A 310 43.11 29.74 46.35
CA ILE A 310 43.99 29.64 45.19
C ILE A 310 44.27 28.16 44.94
N ALA A 311 43.68 27.61 43.89
CA ALA A 311 44.25 26.46 43.19
C ALA A 311 43.85 26.51 41.70
N ARG A 312 44.85 26.80 40.87
CA ARG A 312 44.76 26.82 39.41
C ARG A 312 44.49 25.40 38.87
N SER A 313 43.44 25.23 38.08
CA SER A 313 43.53 24.41 36.86
C SER A 313 42.44 24.82 35.86
N ARG A 314 42.89 25.28 34.69
CA ARG A 314 42.10 25.74 33.56
C ARG A 314 41.13 24.67 33.06
N SER A 315 39.91 25.09 32.71
CA SER A 315 38.91 24.28 32.00
C SER A 315 39.47 23.82 30.65
N CYS A 316 39.76 22.53 30.49
CA CYS A 316 40.07 21.94 29.20
C CYS A 316 38.79 21.89 28.34
N SER A 317 38.81 22.56 27.19
CA SER A 317 37.80 22.40 26.14
C SER A 317 37.71 20.93 25.73
N ARG A 318 36.50 20.35 25.74
CA ARG A 318 36.25 19.01 25.19
C ARG A 318 36.78 18.94 23.75
N THR A 319 37.54 17.89 23.45
CA THR A 319 38.02 17.62 22.09
C THR A 319 36.83 17.40 21.14
N PRO A 320 36.89 17.90 19.88
CA PRO A 320 35.88 17.63 18.86
C PRO A 320 35.60 16.12 18.69
N CYS A 321 34.34 15.74 18.42
CA CYS A 321 33.90 14.33 18.35
C CYS A 321 34.67 13.49 17.29
N ASP A 322 35.21 14.15 16.28
CA ASP A 322 36.07 13.60 15.23
C ASP A 322 37.49 13.23 15.71
N VAL A 323 37.85 13.64 16.93
CA VAL A 323 39.12 13.34 17.60
C VAL A 323 38.90 12.50 18.87
N SER A 324 37.68 12.42 19.39
CA SER A 324 37.39 11.62 20.59
C SER A 324 37.42 10.13 20.26
N GLY A 325 38.41 9.41 20.82
CA GLY A 325 38.55 7.95 20.71
C GLY A 325 39.78 7.48 19.94
N LEU A 326 40.57 8.37 19.34
CA LEU A 326 41.81 8.03 18.63
C LEU A 326 43.02 8.54 19.42
N ARG A 327 43.84 7.61 19.93
CA ARG A 327 44.94 7.93 20.88
C ARG A 327 46.14 8.63 20.22
N ASP A 328 46.42 8.34 18.94
CA ASP A 328 47.64 8.79 18.25
C ASP A 328 47.38 9.48 16.90
N VAL A 329 48.21 10.47 16.58
CA VAL A 329 48.19 11.23 15.30
C VAL A 329 48.36 10.31 14.08
N LYS A 330 49.13 9.22 14.21
CA LYS A 330 49.30 8.20 13.15
C LYS A 330 47.98 7.44 12.89
N MET A 331 47.20 7.18 13.94
CA MET A 331 45.93 6.47 13.86
C MET A 331 44.85 7.32 13.19
N VAL A 332 44.84 8.63 13.48
CA VAL A 332 43.97 9.62 12.81
C VAL A 332 44.26 9.67 11.31
N LYS A 333 45.55 9.71 10.91
CA LYS A 333 45.94 9.69 9.49
C LYS A 333 45.49 8.40 8.79
N LYS A 334 45.68 7.23 9.42
CA LYS A 334 45.22 5.94 8.88
C LYS A 334 43.69 5.90 8.72
N SER A 335 42.94 6.35 9.72
CA SER A 335 41.47 6.40 9.68
C SER A 335 40.96 7.25 8.52
N LYS A 336 41.53 8.46 8.33
CA LYS A 336 41.20 9.33 7.19
C LYS A 336 41.50 8.68 5.83
N THR A 337 42.57 7.89 5.72
CA THR A 337 42.91 7.16 4.49
C THR A 337 41.92 6.02 4.21
N VAL A 338 41.52 5.27 5.23
CA VAL A 338 40.53 4.18 5.11
C VAL A 338 39.17 4.76 4.69
N MET A 339 38.74 5.87 5.30
CA MET A 339 37.51 6.59 4.94
C MET A 339 37.53 7.03 3.46
N LYS A 340 38.63 7.66 3.00
CA LYS A 340 38.77 8.06 1.58
C LYS A 340 38.75 6.88 0.63
N ASN A 341 39.35 5.74 1.00
CA ASN A 341 39.31 4.53 0.18
C ASN A 341 37.93 3.88 0.13
N ALA A 342 37.16 3.90 1.23
CA ALA A 342 35.78 3.43 1.24
C ALA A 342 34.87 4.29 0.34
N GLN A 343 35.09 5.61 0.33
CA GLN A 343 34.33 6.54 -0.51
C GLN A 343 34.65 6.41 -2.00
N LYS A 344 35.84 5.92 -2.41
CA LYS A 344 36.20 5.77 -3.84
C LYS A 344 35.20 4.94 -4.65
N LYS A 345 34.65 3.85 -4.09
CA LYS A 345 33.67 3.01 -4.79
C LYS A 345 32.35 3.77 -5.00
N MET A 346 31.89 4.48 -3.97
CA MET A 346 30.69 5.31 -4.03
C MET A 346 30.86 6.48 -4.99
N SER A 347 31.97 7.22 -4.94
CA SER A 347 32.26 8.33 -5.85
C SER A 347 32.47 7.89 -7.30
N ARG A 348 33.02 6.69 -7.51
CA ARG A 348 33.13 6.07 -8.86
C ARG A 348 31.75 5.69 -9.42
N LEU A 349 30.82 5.28 -8.56
CA LEU A 349 29.44 4.95 -8.96
C LEU A 349 28.53 6.19 -9.03
N GLY A 350 28.86 7.26 -8.32
CA GLY A 350 28.03 8.46 -8.13
C GLY A 350 28.18 9.56 -9.19
N LYS A 351 28.95 9.37 -10.27
CA LYS A 351 29.16 10.37 -11.34
C LYS A 351 28.51 10.04 -12.68
N LYS A 352 27.40 9.30 -12.70
CA LYS A 352 26.57 9.19 -13.91
C LYS A 352 25.11 9.42 -13.54
N GLY A 353 24.61 10.62 -13.87
CA GLY A 353 23.18 10.89 -13.91
C GLY A 353 22.48 9.93 -14.88
N GLU A 354 21.20 9.69 -14.65
CA GLU A 354 20.38 8.68 -15.34
C GLU A 354 20.30 8.87 -16.87
N ALA A 355 20.61 10.07 -17.37
CA ALA A 355 20.56 10.42 -18.79
C ALA A 355 21.69 9.83 -19.68
N VAL A 356 22.72 9.18 -19.11
CA VAL A 356 23.85 8.62 -19.88
C VAL A 356 24.03 7.11 -19.67
N ARG A 357 22.91 6.38 -19.55
CA ARG A 357 22.91 4.94 -19.75
C ARG A 357 23.01 4.63 -21.25
N HIS A 358 24.23 4.68 -21.78
CA HIS A 358 24.50 4.04 -23.07
C HIS A 358 24.22 2.55 -22.89
N VAL A 359 23.23 2.03 -23.61
CA VAL A 359 23.05 0.58 -23.75
C VAL A 359 24.29 0.09 -24.47
N PHE A 360 25.14 -0.67 -23.79
CA PHE A 360 26.07 -1.53 -24.49
C PHE A 360 25.23 -2.67 -25.01
N ASP A 361 25.10 -2.79 -26.33
CA ASP A 361 24.60 -4.00 -26.95
C ASP A 361 25.33 -5.17 -26.30
N MET A 362 24.58 -5.98 -25.54
CA MET A 362 25.11 -7.20 -24.97
C MET A 362 25.39 -8.14 -26.14
N LYS A 363 26.59 -8.04 -26.71
CA LYS A 363 27.09 -8.98 -27.71
C LYS A 363 26.94 -10.39 -27.12
N PRO A 364 26.11 -11.26 -27.70
CA PRO A 364 25.84 -12.56 -27.13
C PRO A 364 27.12 -13.39 -27.03
N LYS A 365 27.30 -14.11 -25.91
CA LYS A 365 28.48 -14.96 -25.65
C LYS A 365 28.79 -15.97 -26.75
N HIS A 366 27.80 -16.39 -27.54
CA HIS A 366 27.99 -17.36 -28.61
C HIS A 366 28.80 -16.84 -29.81
N LEU A 367 28.93 -15.51 -29.98
CA LEU A 367 29.68 -14.89 -31.08
C LEU A 367 31.20 -14.79 -30.82
N LEU A 368 31.66 -14.99 -29.58
CA LEU A 368 33.07 -14.80 -29.18
C LEU A 368 33.70 -16.00 -28.45
N SER A 369 32.96 -17.10 -28.32
CA SER A 369 33.48 -18.39 -27.88
C SER A 369 34.45 -18.95 -28.93
N GLY A 370 35.77 -18.77 -28.70
CA GLY A 370 36.82 -19.45 -29.47
C GLY A 370 37.80 -18.56 -30.24
N LYS A 371 37.60 -17.25 -30.32
CA LYS A 371 38.60 -16.36 -30.96
C LYS A 371 39.72 -16.00 -29.97
N ARG A 372 40.91 -16.53 -30.21
CA ARG A 372 42.14 -16.21 -29.45
C ARG A 372 42.48 -14.72 -29.58
N LYS A 373 42.89 -14.09 -28.47
CA LYS A 373 43.44 -12.73 -28.49
C LYS A 373 44.73 -12.71 -29.31
N ALA A 374 44.79 -11.85 -30.31
CA ALA A 374 45.99 -11.58 -31.08
C ALA A 374 47.12 -11.12 -30.13
N GLY A 375 48.34 -11.62 -30.38
CA GLY A 375 49.56 -11.13 -29.73
C GLY A 375 49.95 -11.86 -28.44
N LYS A 376 50.57 -13.03 -28.60
CA LYS A 376 51.78 -13.47 -27.85
C LYS A 376 52.16 -14.89 -28.28
N LYS A 377 52.88 -14.96 -29.39
CA LYS A 377 53.95 -15.92 -29.61
C LYS A 377 55.12 -15.10 -30.13
N ASP A 378 56.13 -14.93 -29.32
CA ASP A 378 57.45 -15.30 -29.79
C ASP A 378 58.32 -15.73 -28.63
N ARG A 379 59.03 -16.82 -28.90
CA ARG A 379 59.83 -17.62 -28.01
C ARG A 379 61.16 -17.77 -28.74
N ARG A 380 62.12 -16.92 -28.42
CA ARG A 380 63.58 -17.10 -28.44
C ARG A 380 64.24 -15.74 -28.32
#